data_AF-A0A7V1Q2P6-F1
#
_entry.id   AF-A0A7V1Q2P6-F1
#
_cell.length_a   1.000
_cell.length_b   1.000
_cell.length_c   1.000
_cell.angle_alpha   90.00
_cell.angle_beta   90.00
_cell.angle_gamma   90.00
#
_symmetry.space_group_name_H-M   'P 1'
#
loop_
_entity.id
_entity.type
_entity.pdbx_description
1 polymer ?
#
loop_
_entity_poly.entity_id
_entity_poly.type
_entity_poly.pdbx_seq_one_letter_code
_entity_poly.pdbx_strand_id
1 'polypeptide(L)'
;MPEYDISRAFEIIAERKIAEAMEEGKFDDLPGKGQPLEIDPQWLVPPHLRIAATILHNAEILPEWAQTDREIVMAREAIAILRRRAAMEYPLRREKPVFSDWYANILQSLLRLMRRVNDLILQYNISSPVSLHVHAPFAIEREITAFLAEFPPPESLDMEQVIAGASAGSGAVRVEAQAHYEALRNKREEAL
;
A
#
# COMPACT_ATOMS: atom_id res chain seq x y z
N MET A 1 18.85 -7.84 -54.63
CA MET A 1 20.21 -7.92 -54.05
C MET A 1 20.06 -8.04 -52.55
N PRO A 2 20.72 -8.98 -51.86
CA PRO A 2 20.57 -9.10 -50.42
C PRO A 2 21.26 -7.92 -49.73
N GLU A 3 20.52 -7.29 -48.81
CA GLU A 3 20.93 -6.18 -47.98
C GLU A 3 22.11 -6.62 -47.11
N TYR A 4 23.29 -6.01 -47.32
CA TYR A 4 24.48 -6.36 -46.55
C TYR A 4 24.29 -5.77 -45.14
N ASP A 5 24.10 -6.63 -44.14
CA ASP A 5 23.91 -6.22 -42.75
C ASP A 5 25.23 -5.71 -42.16
N ILE A 6 25.47 -4.41 -42.35
CA ILE A 6 26.64 -3.69 -41.86
C ILE A 6 26.74 -3.78 -40.33
N SER A 7 25.61 -3.89 -39.62
CA SER A 7 25.58 -4.03 -38.16
C SER A 7 26.21 -5.36 -37.73
N ARG A 8 25.85 -6.44 -38.40
CA ARG A 8 26.44 -7.77 -38.17
C ARG A 8 27.93 -7.82 -38.49
N ALA A 9 28.37 -7.08 -39.51
CA ALA A 9 29.81 -6.96 -39.81
C ALA A 9 30.57 -6.23 -38.68
N PHE A 10 29.99 -5.18 -38.09
CA PHE A 10 30.58 -4.48 -36.95
C PHE A 10 30.61 -5.36 -35.69
N GLU A 11 29.57 -6.13 -35.42
CA GLU A 11 29.54 -7.09 -34.30
C GLU A 11 30.66 -8.13 -34.43
N ILE A 12 30.85 -8.73 -35.61
CA ILE A 12 31.91 -9.72 -35.86
C ILE A 12 33.30 -9.11 -35.65
N ILE A 13 33.51 -7.87 -36.13
CA ILE A 13 34.79 -7.16 -35.96
C ILE A 13 35.01 -6.80 -34.49
N ALA A 14 33.98 -6.36 -33.78
CA ALA A 14 34.05 -6.03 -32.37
C ALA A 14 34.38 -7.27 -31.52
N GLU A 15 33.65 -8.37 -31.72
CA GLU A 15 33.85 -9.64 -31.01
C GLU A 15 35.28 -10.15 -31.19
N ARG A 16 35.77 -10.13 -32.43
CA ARG A 16 37.14 -10.56 -32.74
C ARG A 16 38.19 -9.67 -32.07
N LYS A 17 38.00 -8.36 -32.04
CA LYS A 17 38.91 -7.44 -31.34
C LYS A 17 38.88 -7.63 -29.82
N ILE A 18 37.71 -7.93 -29.25
CA ILE A 18 37.57 -8.22 -27.82
C ILE A 18 38.33 -9.52 -27.50
N ALA A 19 38.16 -10.58 -28.29
CA ALA A 19 38.86 -11.84 -28.12
C ALA A 19 40.39 -11.70 -28.24
N GLU A 20 40.88 -10.99 -29.26
CA GLU A 20 42.31 -10.68 -29.43
C GLU A 20 42.86 -9.89 -28.22
N ALA A 21 42.10 -8.92 -27.70
CA ALA A 21 42.50 -8.16 -26.50
C ALA A 21 42.46 -8.99 -25.21
N MET A 22 41.58 -9.99 -25.11
CA MET A 22 41.55 -10.97 -24.00
C MET A 22 42.77 -11.90 -24.04
N GLU A 23 43.14 -12.41 -25.21
CA GLU A 23 44.34 -13.25 -25.39
C GLU A 23 45.64 -12.49 -25.09
N GLU A 24 45.70 -11.21 -25.46
CA GLU A 24 46.84 -10.33 -25.15
C GLU A 24 46.89 -9.89 -23.68
N GLY A 25 45.92 -10.29 -22.84
CA GLY A 25 45.87 -9.90 -21.43
C GLY A 25 45.61 -8.41 -21.22
N LYS A 26 45.05 -7.70 -22.21
CA LYS A 26 44.78 -6.24 -22.09
C LYS A 26 43.73 -5.91 -21.03
N PHE A 27 42.93 -6.88 -20.63
CA PHE A 27 41.97 -6.76 -19.53
C PHE A 27 42.55 -7.17 -18.17
N ASP A 28 43.82 -7.60 -18.11
CA ASP A 28 44.38 -8.18 -16.90
C ASP A 28 44.82 -7.18 -15.83
N ASP A 29 45.07 -5.94 -16.20
CA ASP A 29 45.48 -4.86 -15.29
C ASP A 29 44.55 -3.64 -15.42
N LEU A 30 43.23 -3.91 -15.52
CA LEU A 30 42.26 -2.82 -15.52
C LEU A 30 42.23 -2.12 -14.16
N PRO A 31 42.14 -0.78 -14.13
CA PRO A 31 41.95 -0.04 -12.89
C PRO A 31 40.66 -0.51 -12.22
N GLY A 32 40.77 -0.96 -10.96
CA GLY A 32 39.65 -1.51 -10.19
C GLY A 32 39.39 -3.01 -10.38
N LYS A 33 40.24 -3.75 -11.12
CA LYS A 33 40.11 -5.21 -11.26
C LYS A 33 40.16 -5.89 -9.88
N GLY A 34 39.11 -6.66 -9.56
CA GLY A 34 38.96 -7.37 -8.28
C GLY A 34 38.52 -6.50 -7.10
N GLN A 35 38.32 -5.19 -7.30
CA GLN A 35 37.74 -4.30 -6.30
C GLN A 35 36.23 -4.15 -6.54
N PRO A 36 35.43 -3.93 -5.49
CA PRO A 36 34.03 -3.57 -5.66
C PRO A 36 33.91 -2.32 -6.55
N LEU A 37 33.05 -2.37 -7.58
CA LEU A 37 32.76 -1.16 -8.36
C LEU A 37 32.18 -0.09 -7.44
N GLU A 38 32.77 1.10 -7.45
CA GLU A 38 32.22 2.28 -6.81
C GLU A 38 31.11 2.83 -7.73
N ILE A 39 29.90 2.30 -7.55
CA ILE A 39 28.71 2.78 -8.27
C ILE A 39 28.23 4.05 -7.57
N ASP A 40 28.28 5.19 -8.26
CA ASP A 40 27.62 6.41 -7.80
C ASP A 40 26.13 6.09 -7.56
N PRO A 41 25.63 6.15 -6.30
CA PRO A 41 24.23 5.83 -6.01
C PRO A 41 23.24 6.75 -6.75
N GLN A 42 23.72 7.86 -7.30
CA GLN A 42 22.94 8.87 -8.00
C GLN A 42 23.22 8.88 -9.51
N TRP A 43 23.78 7.80 -10.07
CA TRP A 43 24.09 7.69 -11.50
C TRP A 43 22.87 7.91 -12.41
N LEU A 44 21.67 7.58 -11.94
CA LEU A 44 20.39 7.82 -12.64
C LEU A 44 19.81 9.23 -12.44
N VAL A 45 20.40 10.04 -11.55
CA VAL A 45 19.90 11.38 -11.23
C VAL A 45 20.63 12.43 -12.07
N PRO A 46 19.91 13.26 -12.87
CA PRO A 46 20.51 14.35 -13.61
C PRO A 46 21.33 15.29 -12.71
N PRO A 47 22.52 15.78 -13.13
CA PRO A 47 23.43 16.52 -12.26
C PRO A 47 22.80 17.70 -11.51
N HIS A 48 21.90 18.43 -12.17
CA HIS A 48 21.20 19.58 -11.61
C HIS A 48 20.16 19.22 -10.53
N LEU A 49 19.75 17.94 -10.43
CA LEU A 49 18.81 17.43 -9.43
C LEU A 49 19.50 16.68 -8.28
N ARG A 50 20.80 16.39 -8.38
CA ARG A 50 21.52 15.58 -7.39
C ARG A 50 21.53 16.20 -6.00
N ILE A 51 21.68 17.53 -5.89
CA ILE A 51 21.62 18.23 -4.60
C ILE A 51 20.22 18.11 -3.98
N ALA A 52 19.16 18.31 -4.76
CA ALA A 52 17.79 18.16 -4.28
C ALA A 52 17.47 16.71 -3.86
N ALA A 53 17.90 15.73 -4.66
CA ALA A 53 17.75 14.31 -4.35
C ALA A 53 18.55 13.90 -3.09
N THR A 54 19.77 14.42 -2.93
CA THR A 54 20.60 14.19 -1.73
C THR A 54 19.96 14.80 -0.48
N ILE A 55 19.42 16.02 -0.58
CA ILE A 55 18.71 16.66 0.54
C ILE A 55 17.47 15.84 0.93
N LEU A 56 16.66 15.40 -0.05
CA LEU A 56 15.48 14.57 0.21
C LEU A 56 15.85 13.21 0.82
N HIS A 57 16.91 12.57 0.32
CA HIS A 57 17.39 11.29 0.86
C HIS A 57 17.92 11.43 2.29
N ASN A 58 18.68 12.51 2.55
CA ASN A 58 19.33 12.74 3.85
C ASN A 58 18.41 13.38 4.89
N ALA A 59 17.28 13.97 4.49
CA ALA A 59 16.40 14.67 5.42
C ALA A 59 15.61 13.70 6.34
N GLU A 60 15.60 12.39 6.09
CA GLU A 60 14.73 11.42 6.76
C GLU A 60 13.22 11.78 6.71
N ILE A 61 12.83 12.76 5.88
CA ILE A 61 11.45 13.22 5.75
C ILE A 61 10.74 12.27 4.80
N LEU A 62 9.87 11.43 5.36
CA LEU A 62 8.94 10.63 4.56
C LEU A 62 8.00 11.58 3.80
N PRO A 63 7.78 11.37 2.50
CA PRO A 63 6.69 12.03 1.78
C PRO A 63 5.36 11.84 2.51
N GLU A 64 4.44 12.80 2.40
CA GLU A 64 3.14 12.76 3.10
C GLU A 64 2.36 11.47 2.82
N TRP A 65 2.36 11.00 1.56
CA TRP A 65 1.73 9.73 1.19
C TRP A 65 2.38 8.53 1.91
N ALA A 66 3.70 8.55 2.15
CA ALA A 66 4.39 7.47 2.85
C ALA A 66 4.05 7.47 4.36
N GLN A 67 3.83 8.65 4.94
CA GLN A 67 3.33 8.77 6.32
C GLN A 67 1.89 8.26 6.42
N THR A 68 1.04 8.67 5.47
CA THR A 68 -0.35 8.22 5.38
C THR A 68 -0.45 6.71 5.22
N ASP A 69 0.42 6.11 4.39
CA ASP A 69 0.51 4.66 4.23
C ASP A 69 0.81 3.94 5.55
N ARG A 70 1.77 4.46 6.31
CA ARG A 70 2.08 3.94 7.64
C ARG A 70 0.89 4.07 8.60
N GLU A 71 0.15 5.18 8.55
CA GLU A 71 -1.06 5.35 9.35
C GLU A 71 -2.15 4.34 8.97
N ILE A 72 -2.32 4.04 7.67
CA ILE A 72 -3.27 3.01 7.19
C ILE A 72 -2.90 1.66 7.80
N VAL A 73 -1.63 1.27 7.75
CA VAL A 73 -1.16 0.00 8.33
C VAL A 73 -1.44 -0.07 9.83
N MET A 74 -1.10 0.98 10.58
CA MET A 74 -1.32 1.04 12.03
C MET A 74 -2.81 1.00 12.40
N ALA A 75 -3.66 1.71 11.66
CA ALA A 75 -5.09 1.73 11.91
C ALA A 75 -5.77 0.39 11.55
N ARG A 76 -5.29 -0.32 10.51
CA ARG A 76 -5.72 -1.69 10.19
C ARG A 76 -5.32 -2.68 11.29
N GLU A 77 -4.12 -2.54 11.85
CA GLU A 77 -3.68 -3.35 12.98
C GLU A 77 -4.55 -3.12 14.22
N ALA A 78 -4.92 -1.87 14.51
CA ALA A 78 -5.84 -1.56 15.61
C ALA A 78 -7.20 -2.25 15.45
N ILE A 79 -7.73 -2.36 14.22
CA ILE A 79 -8.94 -3.13 13.93
C ILE A 79 -8.73 -4.62 14.22
N ALA A 80 -7.61 -5.20 13.78
CA ALA A 80 -7.29 -6.60 14.01
C ALA A 80 -7.18 -6.93 15.51
N ILE A 81 -6.50 -6.07 16.28
CA ILE A 81 -6.40 -6.18 17.74
C ILE A 81 -7.80 -6.11 18.38
N LEU A 82 -8.63 -5.15 17.97
CA LEU A 82 -9.98 -5.02 18.49
C LEU A 82 -10.84 -6.25 18.18
N ARG A 83 -10.78 -6.80 16.96
CA ARG A 83 -11.49 -8.03 16.60
C ARG A 83 -11.00 -9.22 17.41
N ARG A 84 -9.70 -9.40 17.58
CA ARG A 84 -9.13 -10.47 18.41
C ARG A 84 -9.60 -10.36 19.87
N ARG A 85 -9.62 -9.15 20.40
CA ARG A 85 -10.15 -8.86 21.74
C ARG A 85 -11.64 -9.20 21.83
N ALA A 86 -12.44 -8.79 20.84
CA ALA A 86 -13.86 -9.10 20.79
C ALA A 86 -14.10 -10.62 20.78
N ALA A 87 -13.37 -11.37 19.95
CA ALA A 87 -13.47 -12.83 19.90
C ALA A 87 -13.17 -13.51 21.24
N MET A 88 -12.19 -12.99 22.00
CA MET A 88 -11.83 -13.50 23.33
C MET A 88 -12.86 -13.14 24.41
N GLU A 89 -13.34 -11.89 24.41
CA GLU A 89 -14.20 -11.38 25.47
C GLU A 89 -15.69 -11.69 25.28
N TYR A 90 -16.15 -11.80 24.02
CA TYR A 90 -17.55 -12.06 23.68
C TYR A 90 -18.15 -13.27 24.41
N PRO A 91 -17.57 -14.49 24.35
CA PRO A 91 -18.14 -15.65 25.03
C PRO A 91 -18.19 -15.48 26.56
N LEU A 92 -17.25 -14.72 27.14
CA LEU A 92 -17.15 -14.47 28.58
C LEU A 92 -18.13 -13.40 29.08
N ARG A 93 -18.70 -12.61 28.16
CA ARG A 93 -19.50 -11.43 28.48
C ARG A 93 -20.96 -11.55 28.08
N ARG A 94 -21.30 -12.38 27.08
CA ARG A 94 -22.66 -12.44 26.51
C ARG A 94 -23.80 -12.69 27.51
N GLU A 95 -23.50 -13.33 28.64
CA GLU A 95 -24.47 -13.65 29.70
C GLU A 95 -24.46 -12.63 30.86
N LYS A 96 -23.61 -11.62 30.80
CA LYS A 96 -23.43 -10.62 31.86
C LYS A 96 -24.34 -9.40 31.62
N PRO A 97 -24.77 -8.70 32.69
CA PRO A 97 -25.65 -7.53 32.57
C PRO A 97 -25.01 -6.35 31.79
N VAL A 98 -23.68 -6.26 31.78
CA VAL A 98 -22.93 -5.19 31.07
C VAL A 98 -22.66 -5.55 29.60
N PHE A 99 -23.26 -6.62 29.07
CA PHE A 99 -23.00 -7.08 27.71
C PHE A 99 -23.44 -6.07 26.65
N SER A 100 -24.62 -5.47 26.81
CA SER A 100 -25.19 -4.52 25.84
C SER A 100 -24.29 -3.32 25.62
N ASP A 101 -23.86 -2.66 26.71
CA ASP A 101 -22.95 -1.51 26.66
C ASP A 101 -21.59 -1.89 26.09
N TRP A 102 -21.05 -3.04 26.49
CA TRP A 102 -19.78 -3.53 25.96
C TRP A 102 -19.87 -3.76 24.44
N TYR A 103 -20.96 -4.40 23.99
CA TYR A 103 -21.18 -4.70 22.58
C TYR A 103 -21.30 -3.41 21.75
N ALA A 104 -22.11 -2.46 22.21
CA ALA A 104 -22.26 -1.15 21.58
C ALA A 104 -20.92 -0.42 21.45
N ASN A 105 -20.11 -0.42 22.51
CA ASN A 105 -18.79 0.22 22.51
C ASN A 105 -17.81 -0.44 21.53
N ILE A 106 -17.79 -1.78 21.47
CA ILE A 106 -16.94 -2.52 20.51
C ILE A 106 -17.36 -2.18 19.08
N LEU A 107 -18.65 -2.25 18.77
CA LEU A 107 -19.16 -1.98 17.43
C LEU A 107 -18.90 -0.53 17.00
N GLN A 108 -19.17 0.45 17.87
CA GLN A 108 -18.86 1.86 17.57
C GLN A 108 -17.36 2.10 17.39
N SER A 109 -16.51 1.42 18.15
CA SER A 109 -15.05 1.54 18.00
C SER A 109 -14.58 0.94 16.68
N LEU A 110 -15.12 -0.22 16.30
CA LEU A 110 -14.84 -0.85 15.01
C LEU A 110 -15.28 0.05 13.85
N LEU A 111 -16.49 0.62 13.92
CA LEU A 111 -17.02 1.53 12.91
C LEU A 111 -16.15 2.78 12.75
N ARG A 112 -15.77 3.43 13.86
CA ARG A 112 -14.90 4.61 13.83
C ARG A 112 -13.55 4.30 13.20
N LEU A 113 -12.92 3.18 13.56
CA LEU A 113 -11.64 2.77 13.00
C LEU A 113 -11.73 2.49 11.49
N MET A 114 -12.73 1.71 11.03
CA MET A 114 -12.90 1.44 9.60
C MET A 114 -13.14 2.71 8.78
N ARG A 115 -13.89 3.67 9.33
CA ARG A 115 -14.12 4.98 8.70
C ARG A 115 -12.83 5.78 8.60
N ARG A 116 -12.07 5.86 9.69
CA ARG A 116 -10.75 6.51 9.69
C ARG A 116 -9.80 5.89 8.67
N VAL A 117 -9.78 4.56 8.56
CA VAL A 117 -8.97 3.88 7.53
C VAL A 117 -9.44 4.26 6.13
N ASN A 118 -10.75 4.31 5.87
CA ASN A 118 -11.25 4.73 4.56
C ASN A 118 -10.87 6.18 4.22
N ASP A 119 -10.92 7.10 5.20
CA ASP A 119 -10.48 8.48 5.01
C ASP A 119 -8.99 8.56 4.66
N LEU A 120 -8.14 7.80 5.37
CA LEU A 120 -6.71 7.71 5.12
C LEU A 120 -6.40 7.10 3.75
N ILE A 121 -7.12 6.05 3.37
CA ILE A 121 -6.99 5.41 2.06
C ILE A 121 -7.34 6.39 0.95
N LEU A 122 -8.39 7.18 1.13
CA LEU A 122 -8.74 8.21 0.16
C LEU A 122 -7.62 9.25 0.03
N GLN A 123 -7.11 9.77 1.16
CA GLN A 123 -5.99 10.70 1.17
C GLN A 123 -4.76 10.13 0.46
N TYR A 124 -4.39 8.89 0.77
CA TYR A 124 -3.27 8.19 0.14
C TYR A 124 -3.50 8.01 -1.36
N ASN A 125 -4.67 7.52 -1.77
CA ASN A 125 -4.95 7.23 -3.17
C ASN A 125 -5.00 8.51 -4.03
N ILE A 126 -5.30 9.67 -3.44
CA ILE A 126 -5.25 10.98 -4.13
C ILE A 126 -3.83 11.55 -4.19
N SER A 127 -3.04 11.39 -3.13
CA SER A 127 -1.72 12.04 -2.98
C SER A 127 -0.52 11.21 -3.43
N SER A 128 -0.70 9.90 -3.58
CA SER A 128 0.38 9.00 -3.99
C SER A 128 0.67 9.09 -5.50
N PRO A 129 1.94 8.93 -5.91
CA PRO A 129 2.31 8.82 -7.32
C PRO A 129 1.56 7.68 -8.03
N VAL A 130 1.20 7.89 -9.30
CA VAL A 130 0.42 6.93 -10.12
C VAL A 130 1.08 5.54 -10.26
N SER A 131 2.40 5.45 -10.04
CA SER A 131 3.16 4.20 -10.09
C SER A 131 3.01 3.32 -8.84
N LEU A 132 2.43 3.83 -7.74
CA LEU A 132 2.27 3.08 -6.51
C LEU A 132 0.94 2.31 -6.45
N HIS A 133 0.92 1.25 -5.65
CA HIS A 133 -0.28 0.45 -5.42
C HIS A 133 -1.35 1.27 -4.67
N VAL A 134 -2.59 1.21 -5.14
CA VAL A 134 -3.76 1.78 -4.45
C VAL A 134 -4.26 0.87 -3.35
N HIS A 135 -4.73 1.46 -2.25
CA HIS A 135 -5.40 0.71 -1.17
C HIS A 135 -6.89 0.57 -1.43
N ALA A 136 -7.43 -0.62 -1.18
CA ALA A 136 -8.88 -0.85 -1.23
C ALA A 136 -9.54 -0.43 0.10
N PRO A 137 -10.58 0.43 0.05
CA PRO A 137 -11.33 0.82 1.24
C PRO A 137 -12.12 -0.36 1.82
N PHE A 138 -12.44 -0.30 3.11
CA PHE A 138 -13.36 -1.23 3.74
C PHE A 138 -14.79 -0.99 3.23
N ALA A 139 -15.42 -2.07 2.75
CA ALA A 139 -16.85 -2.11 2.52
C ALA A 139 -17.57 -2.24 3.88
N ILE A 140 -17.78 -1.10 4.55
CA ILE A 140 -18.22 -1.06 5.95
C ILE A 140 -19.50 -1.87 6.19
N GLU A 141 -20.49 -1.77 5.32
CA GLU A 141 -21.75 -2.52 5.47
C GLU A 141 -21.51 -4.03 5.45
N ARG A 142 -20.69 -4.52 4.52
CA ARG A 142 -20.32 -5.93 4.44
C ARG A 142 -19.57 -6.40 5.69
N GLU A 143 -18.63 -5.57 6.17
CA GLU A 143 -17.84 -5.88 7.36
C GLU A 143 -18.70 -5.88 8.64
N ILE A 144 -19.69 -5.00 8.75
CA ILE A 144 -20.67 -5.02 9.84
C ILE A 144 -21.48 -6.31 9.75
N THR A 145 -22.06 -6.61 8.59
CA THR A 145 -22.88 -7.81 8.42
C THR A 145 -22.12 -9.08 8.81
N ALA A 146 -20.86 -9.19 8.39
CA ALA A 146 -19.99 -10.29 8.79
C ALA A 146 -19.75 -10.32 10.32
N PHE A 147 -19.47 -9.17 10.93
CA PHE A 147 -19.27 -9.07 12.38
C PHE A 147 -20.52 -9.44 13.18
N LEU A 148 -21.71 -8.99 12.76
CA LEU A 148 -22.98 -9.31 13.42
C LEU A 148 -23.34 -10.80 13.27
N ALA A 149 -23.00 -11.41 12.14
CA ALA A 149 -23.17 -12.84 11.93
C ALA A 149 -22.24 -13.67 12.82
N GLU A 150 -21.00 -13.21 13.02
CA GLU A 150 -20.01 -13.86 13.88
C GLU A 150 -20.31 -13.65 15.38
N PHE A 151 -20.75 -12.44 15.75
CA PHE A 151 -21.03 -12.02 17.13
C PHE A 151 -22.45 -11.46 17.22
N PRO A 152 -23.48 -12.28 17.44
CA PRO A 152 -24.86 -11.81 17.54
C PRO A 152 -25.06 -10.73 18.62
N PRO A 153 -25.80 -9.64 18.32
CA PRO A 153 -26.10 -8.61 19.30
C PRO A 153 -27.12 -9.08 20.35
N PRO A 154 -27.17 -8.45 21.54
CA PRO A 154 -28.27 -8.68 22.48
C PRO A 154 -29.58 -8.10 21.95
N GLU A 155 -30.70 -8.79 22.18
CA GLU A 155 -32.03 -8.38 21.71
C GLU A 155 -32.49 -7.00 22.25
N SER A 156 -31.98 -6.60 23.40
CA SER A 156 -32.30 -5.31 24.03
C SER A 156 -31.56 -4.11 23.43
N LEU A 157 -30.62 -4.32 22.50
CA LEU A 157 -29.78 -3.26 21.95
C LEU A 157 -30.37 -2.69 20.66
N ASP A 158 -30.56 -1.37 20.64
CA ASP A 158 -30.97 -0.63 19.43
C ASP A 158 -29.77 -0.47 18.48
N MET A 159 -29.68 -1.36 17.50
CA MET A 159 -28.60 -1.39 16.53
C MET A 159 -28.56 -0.17 15.61
N GLU A 160 -29.71 0.43 15.28
CA GLU A 160 -29.75 1.62 14.43
C GLU A 160 -29.10 2.81 15.13
N GLN A 161 -29.41 3.01 16.42
CA GLN A 161 -28.76 4.05 17.22
C GLN A 161 -27.26 3.82 17.37
N VAL A 162 -26.83 2.58 17.60
CA VAL A 162 -25.41 2.25 17.75
C VAL A 162 -24.63 2.56 16.46
N ILE A 163 -25.17 2.18 15.30
CA ILE A 163 -24.54 2.43 13.99
C ILE A 163 -24.57 3.93 13.65
N ALA A 164 -25.67 4.63 13.95
CA ALA A 164 -25.81 6.06 13.75
C ALA A 164 -24.82 6.86 14.62
N GLY A 165 -24.61 6.45 15.87
CA GLY A 165 -23.69 7.10 16.81
C GLY A 165 -22.23 7.14 16.33
N ALA A 166 -21.82 6.24 15.42
CA ALA A 166 -20.50 6.29 14.80
C ALA A 166 -20.37 7.31 13.65
N SER A 167 -21.50 7.92 13.21
CA SER A 167 -21.63 8.76 12.01
C SER A 167 -21.43 10.26 12.19
N ALA A 168 -21.17 10.69 13.41
CA ALA A 168 -20.85 12.09 13.69
C ALA A 168 -19.45 12.54 13.21
N GLY A 169 -18.71 11.73 12.44
CA GLY A 169 -17.42 12.11 11.85
C GLY A 169 -17.24 11.55 10.42
N SER A 170 -16.98 12.43 9.46
CA SER A 170 -16.63 12.14 8.06
C SER A 170 -17.77 11.63 7.16
N GLY A 171 -18.76 12.49 6.89
CA GLY A 171 -19.97 12.15 6.13
C GLY A 171 -20.00 12.55 4.64
N ALA A 172 -19.02 13.27 4.09
CA ALA A 172 -19.24 13.96 2.79
C ALA A 172 -18.53 13.39 1.56
N VAL A 173 -17.56 12.48 1.68
CA VAL A 173 -16.71 12.08 0.52
C VAL A 173 -16.98 10.65 0.02
N ARG A 174 -17.97 9.95 0.58
CA ARG A 174 -18.08 8.48 0.52
C ARG A 174 -18.77 7.86 -0.69
N VAL A 175 -19.59 8.58 -1.45
CA VAL A 175 -20.46 7.93 -2.45
C VAL A 175 -19.80 7.82 -3.83
N GLU A 176 -18.99 8.80 -4.23
CA GLU A 176 -18.38 8.83 -5.57
C GLU A 176 -17.12 7.97 -5.68
N ALA A 177 -16.31 7.88 -4.62
CA ALA A 177 -15.10 7.06 -4.62
C ALA A 177 -15.42 5.56 -4.72
N GLN A 178 -16.49 5.10 -4.06
CA GLN A 178 -16.87 3.68 -4.05
C GLN A 178 -17.33 3.18 -5.43
N ALA A 179 -18.11 3.99 -6.15
CA ALA A 179 -18.50 3.69 -7.52
C ALA A 179 -17.30 3.64 -8.48
N HIS A 180 -16.29 4.50 -8.27
CA HIS A 180 -15.07 4.51 -9.06
C HIS A 180 -14.20 3.27 -8.84
N TYR A 181 -14.08 2.80 -7.58
CA TYR A 181 -13.32 1.59 -7.26
C TYR A 181 -13.97 0.30 -7.77
N GLU A 182 -15.31 0.20 -7.71
CA GLU A 182 -16.04 -0.94 -8.28
C GLU A 182 -15.87 -1.02 -9.80
N ALA A 183 -15.88 0.14 -10.49
CA ALA A 183 -15.61 0.19 -11.93
C ALA A 183 -14.17 -0.22 -12.28
N LEU A 184 -13.17 0.19 -11.49
CA LEU A 184 -11.77 -0.22 -11.71
C LEU A 184 -11.53 -1.70 -11.41
N ARG A 185 -12.20 -2.25 -10.39
CA ARG A 185 -12.14 -3.67 -10.06
C ARG A 185 -12.71 -4.53 -11.17
N ASN A 186 -13.90 -4.19 -11.68
CA ASN A 186 -14.56 -4.96 -12.73
C ASN A 186 -13.77 -4.94 -14.04
N LYS A 187 -13.20 -3.79 -14.44
CA LYS A 187 -12.32 -3.71 -15.62
C LYS A 187 -11.07 -4.59 -15.53
N ARG A 188 -10.61 -4.92 -14.33
CA ARG A 188 -9.43 -5.77 -14.11
C ARG A 188 -9.79 -7.26 -14.12
N GLU A 189 -10.99 -7.60 -13.66
CA GLU A 189 -11.53 -8.97 -13.75
C GLU A 189 -11.90 -9.36 -15.20
N GLU A 190 -12.23 -8.39 -16.05
CA GLU A 190 -12.49 -8.58 -17.50
C GLU A 190 -11.21 -8.67 -18.37
N ALA A 191 -10.04 -8.33 -17.82
CA ALA A 191 -8.76 -8.31 -18.53
C ALA A 191 -7.88 -9.56 -18.28
N LEU A 192 -8.43 -10.58 -17.61
CA LEU A 192 -7.83 -11.89 -17.33
C LEU A 192 -8.64 -12.99 -18.02
#